data_AF-A0A662HXY2-F1
#
_entry.id   AF-A0A662HXY2-F1
#
_cell.length_a   1.000
_cell.length_b   1.000
_cell.length_c   1.000
_cell.angle_alpha   90.00
_cell.angle_beta   90.00
_cell.angle_gamma   90.00
#
_symmetry.space_group_name_H-M   'P 1'
#
loop_
_entity.id
_entity.type
_entity.pdbx_description
1 polymer ?
#
loop_
_entity_poly.entity_id
_entity_poly.type
_entity_poly.pdbx_seq_one_letter_code
_entity_poly.pdbx_strand_id
1 'polypeptide(L)'
;MPDTFTHATLGLVAGVLVSRNPLTWIIAVLLSEIPDIDAFTLKHRAISHSIIVLFPAAILLSIVLENIGFSTTQAVLLAVLPLLHIAIDSTTGGPPVKILWPISSKGVQLASKVDIVIEKLIVVSPYSYYKEVIRVNLVLFICILLLTLLTLLHNFPK
;
A
#
# COMPACT_ATOMS: atom_id res chain seq x y z
N MET A 1 -5.98 9.19 8.95
CA MET A 1 -4.95 8.15 9.02
C MET A 1 -5.60 6.89 8.49
N PRO A 2 -4.95 6.16 7.59
CA PRO A 2 -5.47 4.90 7.10
C PRO A 2 -5.49 3.92 8.28
N ASP A 3 -6.48 3.05 8.31
CA ASP A 3 -6.64 2.03 9.34
C ASP A 3 -6.39 0.64 8.75
N THR A 4 -6.37 -0.38 9.61
CA THR A 4 -6.30 -1.79 9.23
C THR A 4 -7.36 -2.14 8.18
N PHE A 5 -8.55 -1.55 8.24
CA PHE A 5 -9.57 -1.80 7.22
C PHE A 5 -9.15 -1.30 5.84
N THR A 6 -8.53 -0.12 5.76
CA THR A 6 -7.99 0.47 4.53
C THR A 6 -6.92 -0.43 3.91
N HIS A 7 -5.96 -0.89 4.73
CA HIS A 7 -4.87 -1.75 4.26
C HIS A 7 -5.37 -3.14 3.87
N ALA A 8 -6.22 -3.76 4.68
CA ALA A 8 -6.86 -5.04 4.35
C ALA A 8 -7.70 -4.96 3.07
N THR A 9 -8.38 -3.84 2.83
CA THR A 9 -9.14 -3.62 1.58
C THR A 9 -8.21 -3.62 0.37
N LEU A 10 -7.07 -2.93 0.45
CA LEU A 10 -6.06 -2.95 -0.61
C LEU A 10 -5.56 -4.38 -0.85
N GLY A 11 -5.21 -5.11 0.21
CA GLY A 11 -4.75 -6.50 0.12
C GLY A 11 -5.81 -7.42 -0.50
N LEU A 12 -7.06 -7.30 -0.08
CA LEU A 12 -8.17 -8.10 -0.63
C LEU A 12 -8.37 -7.83 -2.12
N VAL A 13 -8.39 -6.55 -2.53
CA VAL A 13 -8.53 -6.17 -3.94
C VAL A 13 -7.37 -6.73 -4.76
N ALA A 14 -6.13 -6.59 -4.29
CA ALA A 14 -4.97 -7.17 -4.96
C ALA A 14 -5.09 -8.70 -5.08
N GLY A 15 -5.48 -9.37 -3.99
CA GLY A 15 -5.69 -10.82 -3.97
C GLY A 15 -6.72 -11.28 -5.01
N VAL A 16 -7.84 -10.57 -5.13
CA VAL A 16 -8.91 -10.86 -6.11
C VAL A 16 -8.46 -10.59 -7.55
N LEU A 17 -7.67 -9.54 -7.79
CA LEU A 17 -7.10 -9.23 -9.10
C LEU A 17 -6.09 -10.30 -9.55
N VAL A 18 -5.33 -10.84 -8.60
CA VAL A 18 -4.26 -11.82 -8.84
C VAL A 18 -4.80 -13.24 -9.01
N SER A 19 -5.79 -13.64 -8.21
CA SER A 19 -6.30 -15.02 -8.18
C SER A 19 -7.71 -15.12 -7.62
N ARG A 20 -8.44 -16.17 -8.00
CA ARG A 20 -9.73 -16.54 -7.37
C ARG A 20 -9.57 -17.49 -6.19
N ASN A 21 -8.34 -17.86 -5.82
CA ASN A 21 -8.07 -18.73 -4.69
C ASN A 21 -8.16 -17.96 -3.36
N PRO A 22 -9.01 -18.38 -2.40
CA PRO A 22 -9.14 -17.73 -1.10
C PRO A 22 -7.83 -17.64 -0.30
N LEU A 23 -6.93 -18.62 -0.45
CA LEU A 23 -5.62 -18.59 0.21
C LEU A 23 -4.79 -17.39 -0.29
N THR A 24 -4.86 -17.07 -1.57
CA THR A 24 -4.18 -15.89 -2.13
C THR A 24 -4.73 -14.59 -1.53
N TRP A 25 -6.03 -14.53 -1.24
CA TRP A 25 -6.65 -13.35 -0.63
C TRP A 25 -6.16 -13.16 0.80
N ILE A 26 -6.11 -14.25 1.57
CA ILE A 26 -5.57 -14.22 2.94
C ILE A 26 -4.11 -13.77 2.92
N ILE A 27 -3.29 -14.34 2.04
CA ILE A 27 -1.89 -13.94 1.87
C ILE A 27 -1.80 -12.44 1.54
N ALA A 28 -2.59 -11.96 0.58
CA ALA A 28 -2.54 -10.57 0.17
C ALA A 28 -2.93 -9.60 1.30
N VAL A 29 -3.96 -9.93 2.10
CA VAL A 29 -4.34 -9.16 3.29
C VAL A 29 -3.20 -9.16 4.31
N LEU A 30 -2.62 -10.32 4.63
CA LEU A 30 -1.49 -10.39 5.56
C LEU A 30 -0.31 -9.55 5.09
N LEU A 31 0.04 -9.63 3.79
CA LEU A 31 1.12 -8.83 3.20
C LEU A 31 0.85 -7.33 3.28
N SER A 32 -0.41 -6.89 3.07
CA SER A 32 -0.76 -5.47 3.21
C SER A 32 -0.70 -4.94 4.64
N GLU A 33 -0.75 -5.81 5.65
CA GLU A 33 -0.71 -5.47 7.07
C GLU A 33 0.71 -5.58 7.68
N ILE A 34 1.67 -6.22 6.97
CA ILE A 34 3.03 -6.44 7.49
C ILE A 34 3.65 -5.17 8.10
N PRO A 35 3.59 -3.99 7.47
CA PRO A 35 4.21 -2.81 8.04
C PRO A 35 3.66 -2.42 9.41
N ASP A 36 2.38 -2.64 9.67
CA ASP A 36 1.75 -2.32 10.96
C ASP A 36 2.20 -3.22 12.12
N ILE A 37 2.93 -4.31 11.84
CA ILE A 37 3.60 -5.10 12.89
C ILE A 37 4.58 -4.24 13.69
N ASP A 38 5.18 -3.20 13.07
CA ASP A 38 6.05 -2.26 13.76
C ASP A 38 5.35 -1.53 14.90
N ALA A 39 4.02 -1.43 14.90
CA ALA A 39 3.24 -0.84 15.99
C ALA A 39 3.41 -1.60 17.32
N PHE A 40 3.74 -2.89 17.26
CA PHE A 40 4.01 -3.72 18.42
C PHE A 40 5.47 -3.71 18.86
N THR A 41 6.33 -2.92 18.21
CA THR A 41 7.75 -2.82 18.54
C THR A 41 8.09 -1.44 19.12
N LEU A 42 9.13 -1.38 19.95
CA LEU A 42 9.64 -0.11 20.51
C LEU A 42 10.17 0.86 19.43
N LYS A 43 10.45 0.35 18.22
CA LYS A 43 10.89 1.14 17.06
C LYS A 43 9.71 1.49 16.14
N HIS A 44 8.60 1.92 16.73
CA HIS A 44 7.35 2.24 16.04
C HIS A 44 7.59 2.97 14.70
N ARG A 45 7.14 2.35 13.60
CA ARG A 45 7.19 2.84 12.21
C ARG A 45 8.59 3.16 11.67
N ALA A 46 9.57 2.30 11.92
CA ALA A 46 10.95 2.52 11.47
C ALA A 46 11.47 1.40 10.56
N ILE A 47 11.26 0.14 10.90
CA ILE A 47 11.85 -0.99 10.17
C ILE A 47 10.94 -1.37 9.02
N SER A 48 9.70 -1.72 9.34
CA SER A 48 8.73 -2.21 8.36
C SER A 48 8.06 -1.07 7.57
N HIS A 49 8.37 0.19 7.92
CA HIS A 49 8.03 1.37 7.12
C HIS A 49 9.24 2.04 6.44
N SER A 50 10.40 1.36 6.39
CA SER A 50 11.56 1.83 5.63
C SER A 50 11.56 1.24 4.23
N ILE A 51 11.70 2.08 3.20
CA ILE A 51 11.85 1.59 1.82
C ILE A 51 13.19 0.88 1.62
N ILE A 52 14.21 1.24 2.39
CA ILE A 52 15.54 0.62 2.34
C ILE A 52 15.45 -0.84 2.79
N VAL A 53 14.56 -1.13 3.75
CA VAL A 53 14.31 -2.48 4.26
C VAL A 53 13.29 -3.20 3.38
N LEU A 54 12.16 -2.56 3.08
CA LEU A 54 11.06 -3.20 2.36
C LEU A 54 11.37 -3.47 0.89
N PHE A 55 12.17 -2.65 0.20
CA PHE A 55 12.43 -2.86 -1.22
C PHE A 55 13.22 -4.17 -1.47
N PRO A 56 14.35 -4.44 -0.78
CA PRO A 56 14.97 -5.76 -0.83
C PRO A 56 14.05 -6.89 -0.35
N ALA A 57 13.25 -6.66 0.70
CA ALA A 57 12.31 -7.65 1.20
C ALA A 57 11.22 -7.99 0.17
N ALA A 58 10.74 -7.02 -0.59
CA ALA A 58 9.77 -7.22 -1.66
C ALA A 58 10.37 -8.06 -2.81
N ILE A 59 11.63 -7.81 -3.17
CA ILE A 59 12.33 -8.65 -4.18
C ILE A 59 12.42 -10.10 -3.68
N LEU A 60 12.87 -10.29 -2.44
CA LEU A 60 12.97 -11.63 -1.84
C LEU A 60 11.59 -12.30 -1.77
N LEU A 61 10.56 -11.56 -1.36
CA LEU A 61 9.19 -12.04 -1.29
C LEU A 61 8.67 -12.48 -2.67
N SER A 62 8.96 -11.73 -3.74
CA SER A 62 8.61 -12.14 -5.11
C SER A 62 9.25 -13.50 -5.45
N ILE A 63 10.54 -13.66 -5.19
CA ILE A 63 11.26 -14.92 -5.46
C ILE A 63 10.64 -16.07 -4.65
N VAL A 64 10.33 -15.85 -3.37
CA VAL A 64 9.69 -16.86 -2.51
C VAL A 64 8.31 -17.25 -3.05
N LEU A 65 7.50 -16.28 -3.45
CA LEU A 65 6.16 -16.50 -4.02
C LEU A 65 6.24 -17.29 -5.33
N GLU A 66 7.20 -16.99 -6.21
CA GLU A 66 7.42 -17.76 -7.44
C GLU A 66 7.79 -19.22 -7.14
N ASN A 67 8.65 -19.46 -6.16
CA ASN A 67 9.07 -20.81 -5.76
C ASN A 67 7.94 -21.65 -5.14
N ILE A 68 6.89 -21.02 -4.60
CA ILE A 68 5.72 -21.72 -4.06
C ILE A 68 4.54 -21.80 -5.05
N GLY A 69 4.77 -21.45 -6.32
CA GLY A 69 3.85 -21.72 -7.42
C GLY A 69 3.01 -20.53 -7.91
N PHE A 70 3.29 -19.31 -7.44
CA PHE A 70 2.71 -18.11 -8.08
C PHE A 70 3.43 -17.82 -9.40
N SER A 71 2.70 -17.36 -10.42
CA SER A 71 3.36 -16.81 -11.61
C SER A 71 4.16 -15.55 -11.23
N THR A 72 5.22 -15.24 -12.00
CA THR A 72 6.07 -14.05 -11.75
C THR A 72 5.25 -12.77 -11.58
N THR A 73 4.20 -12.57 -12.38
CA THR A 73 3.34 -11.38 -12.25
C THR A 73 2.55 -11.38 -10.94
N GLN A 74 1.97 -12.52 -10.56
CA GLN A 74 1.23 -12.63 -9.30
C GLN A 74 2.16 -12.40 -8.10
N ALA A 75 3.36 -12.99 -8.15
CA ALA A 75 4.37 -12.82 -7.12
C ALA A 75 4.79 -11.35 -6.97
N VAL A 76 5.08 -10.65 -8.07
CA VAL A 76 5.43 -9.21 -8.04
C VAL A 76 4.28 -8.37 -7.50
N LEU A 77 3.03 -8.59 -7.95
CA LEU A 77 1.86 -7.84 -7.49
C LEU A 77 1.60 -8.00 -6.00
N LEU A 78 1.79 -9.21 -5.45
CA LEU A 78 1.67 -9.46 -4.03
C LEU A 78 2.84 -8.86 -3.24
N ALA A 79 4.06 -8.95 -3.79
CA ALA A 79 5.26 -8.47 -3.14
C ALA A 79 5.33 -6.94 -2.99
N VAL A 80 4.60 -6.18 -3.82
CA VAL A 80 4.52 -4.71 -3.69
C VAL A 80 3.53 -4.23 -2.65
N LEU A 81 2.68 -5.09 -2.07
CA LEU A 81 1.66 -4.67 -1.09
C LEU A 81 2.24 -3.96 0.15
N PRO A 82 3.34 -4.43 0.76
CA PRO A 82 4.00 -3.70 1.84
C PRO A 82 4.50 -2.30 1.42
N LEU A 83 4.93 -2.13 0.16
CA LEU A 83 5.36 -0.82 -0.36
C LEU A 83 4.17 0.12 -0.58
N LEU A 84 3.04 -0.42 -1.08
CA LEU A 84 1.80 0.34 -1.22
C LEU A 84 1.23 0.77 0.13
N HIS A 85 1.35 -0.06 1.17
CA HIS A 85 1.01 0.34 2.53
C HIS A 85 1.79 1.60 2.95
N ILE A 86 3.12 1.61 2.81
CA ILE A 86 3.92 2.81 3.12
C ILE A 86 3.50 4.02 2.27
N ALA A 87 3.18 3.80 1.00
CA ALA A 87 2.70 4.86 0.13
C ALA A 87 1.38 5.47 0.64
N ILE A 88 0.44 4.64 1.10
CA ILE A 88 -0.80 5.10 1.72
C ILE A 88 -0.50 5.90 2.99
N ASP A 89 0.31 5.36 3.91
CA ASP A 89 0.64 6.01 5.18
C ASP A 89 1.33 7.36 5.02
N SER A 90 2.26 7.43 4.06
CA SER A 90 3.01 8.64 3.78
C SER A 90 2.20 9.70 3.04
N THR A 91 1.03 9.38 2.48
CA THR A 91 0.22 10.32 1.68
C THR A 91 -1.14 10.64 2.28
N THR A 92 -1.61 9.90 3.28
CA THR A 92 -2.96 10.06 3.86
C THR A 92 -2.99 10.67 5.26
N GLY A 93 -1.83 10.94 5.85
CA GLY A 93 -1.68 11.60 7.14
C GLY A 93 -1.59 10.62 8.31
N GLY A 94 -1.10 11.10 9.46
CA GLY A 94 -0.74 10.29 10.62
C GLY A 94 0.70 10.56 11.06
N PRO A 95 1.28 9.71 11.92
CA PRO A 95 2.68 9.80 12.31
C PRO A 95 3.61 9.77 11.07
N PRO A 96 4.60 10.68 10.96
CA PRO A 96 5.53 10.69 9.85
C PRO A 96 6.27 9.36 9.65
N VAL A 97 6.38 8.91 8.41
CA VAL A 97 6.98 7.63 8.05
C VAL A 97 8.49 7.76 7.85
N LYS A 98 9.30 6.93 8.51
CA LYS A 98 10.77 6.97 8.41
C LYS A 98 11.29 6.19 7.21
N ILE A 99 10.98 6.68 6.00
CA ILE A 99 11.27 6.03 4.72
C ILE A 99 12.75 5.63 4.56
N LEU A 100 13.68 6.45 5.07
CA LEU A 100 15.12 6.25 4.90
C LEU A 100 15.81 5.60 6.12
N TRP A 101 15.08 5.02 7.07
CA TRP A 101 15.72 4.34 8.20
C TRP A 101 16.50 3.09 7.72
N PRO A 102 17.70 2.76 8.26
CA PRO A 102 18.41 3.42 9.36
C PRO A 102 19.32 4.58 8.93
N ILE A 103 19.40 4.91 7.64
CA ILE A 103 20.24 6.03 7.14
C ILE A 103 19.78 7.37 7.74
N SER A 104 18.47 7.53 7.95
CA SER A 104 17.91 8.72 8.61
C SER A 104 16.75 8.37 9.54
N SER A 105 16.66 9.09 10.65
CA SER A 105 15.51 9.06 11.57
C SER A 105 14.42 10.08 11.21
N LYS A 106 14.62 10.90 10.17
CA LYS A 106 13.64 11.89 9.72
C LYS A 106 12.41 11.18 9.13
N GLY A 107 11.23 11.56 9.62
CA GLY A 107 9.96 11.11 9.06
C GLY A 107 9.51 11.98 7.90
N VAL A 108 8.74 11.38 6.99
CA VAL A 108 8.14 12.02 5.81
C VAL A 108 6.62 11.89 5.91
N GLN A 109 5.92 12.96 5.57
CA GLN A 109 4.47 12.99 5.45
C GLN A 109 4.08 13.94 4.31
N LEU A 110 3.37 13.40 3.33
CA LEU A 110 3.00 14.04 2.06
C LEU A 110 1.50 14.35 1.98
N ALA A 111 0.75 14.15 3.07
CA ALA A 111 -0.66 14.51 3.16
C ALA A 111 -0.97 15.91 2.62
N SER A 112 -0.14 16.91 2.96
CA SER A 112 -0.30 18.29 2.47
C SER A 112 -0.16 18.45 0.96
N LYS A 113 0.54 17.53 0.28
CA LYS A 113 0.64 17.50 -1.18
C LYS A 113 -0.62 16.96 -1.82
N VAL A 114 -1.23 15.94 -1.22
CA VAL A 114 -2.52 15.39 -1.67
C VAL A 114 -3.65 16.38 -1.42
N ASP A 115 -3.57 17.14 -0.33
CA ASP A 115 -4.53 18.16 0.05
C ASP A 115 -4.77 19.22 -1.04
N ILE A 116 -3.75 19.55 -1.85
CA ILE A 116 -3.86 20.48 -2.99
C ILE A 116 -4.92 20.00 -3.99
N VAL A 117 -5.04 18.69 -4.19
CA VAL A 117 -6.04 18.09 -5.08
C VAL A 117 -7.40 18.02 -4.37
N ILE A 118 -7.41 17.60 -3.11
CA ILE A 118 -8.64 17.41 -2.33
C ILE A 118 -9.38 18.72 -2.13
N GLU A 119 -8.69 19.81 -1.82
CA GLU A 119 -9.30 21.12 -1.62
C GLU A 119 -10.04 21.59 -2.87
N LYS A 120 -9.49 21.30 -4.07
CA LYS A 120 -10.19 21.57 -5.33
C LYS A 120 -11.43 20.69 -5.53
N LEU A 121 -11.37 19.42 -5.12
CA LEU A 121 -12.51 18.50 -5.17
C LEU A 121 -13.62 18.91 -4.21
N ILE A 122 -13.26 19.38 -3.00
CA ILE A 122 -14.22 19.84 -1.99
C ILE A 122 -14.98 21.07 -2.49
N VAL A 123 -14.30 22.02 -3.15
CA VAL A 123 -14.95 23.24 -3.69
C VAL A 123 -16.09 22.92 -4.66
N VAL A 124 -15.99 21.83 -5.42
CA VAL A 124 -17.02 21.41 -6.40
C VAL A 124 -18.00 20.37 -5.85
N SER A 125 -17.77 19.86 -4.63
CA SER A 125 -18.61 18.85 -4.01
C SER A 125 -19.88 19.48 -3.43
N PRO A 126 -21.08 18.95 -3.74
CA PRO A 126 -22.32 19.38 -3.10
C PRO A 126 -22.45 18.88 -1.64
N TYR A 127 -21.50 18.07 -1.17
CA TYR A 127 -21.51 17.45 0.15
C TYR A 127 -20.34 17.93 1.01
N SER A 128 -20.63 18.20 2.28
CA SER A 128 -19.61 18.43 3.30
C SER A 128 -19.02 17.09 3.74
N TYR A 129 -17.72 16.89 3.51
CA TYR A 129 -16.98 15.72 3.96
C TYR A 129 -15.74 16.12 4.72
N TYR A 130 -15.29 15.24 5.62
CA TYR A 130 -13.98 15.35 6.25
C TYR A 130 -12.89 15.17 5.20
N LYS A 131 -11.99 16.15 5.10
CA LYS A 131 -10.87 16.18 4.16
C LYS A 131 -10.00 14.93 4.26
N GLU A 132 -9.83 14.41 5.48
CA GLU A 132 -9.08 13.20 5.80
C GLU A 132 -9.70 11.95 5.15
N VAL A 133 -11.02 11.85 5.14
CA VAL A 133 -11.74 10.70 4.56
C VAL A 133 -11.61 10.73 3.04
N ILE A 134 -11.80 11.89 2.42
CA ILE A 134 -11.59 12.05 0.97
C ILE A 134 -10.15 11.69 0.61
N ARG A 135 -9.17 12.08 1.44
CA ARG A 135 -7.76 11.76 1.21
C ARG A 135 -7.48 10.28 1.18
N VAL A 136 -7.91 9.55 2.22
CA VAL A 136 -7.71 8.10 2.30
C VAL A 136 -8.37 7.41 1.11
N ASN A 137 -9.61 7.77 0.80
CA ASN A 137 -10.35 7.18 -0.31
C ASN A 137 -9.69 7.46 -1.67
N LEU A 138 -9.23 8.69 -1.90
CA LEU A 138 -8.55 9.06 -3.14
C LEU A 138 -7.25 8.27 -3.33
N VAL A 139 -6.43 8.18 -2.28
CA VAL A 139 -5.17 7.44 -2.35
C VAL A 139 -5.43 5.95 -2.54
N LEU A 140 -6.36 5.37 -1.77
CA LEU A 140 -6.74 3.96 -1.92
C LEU A 140 -7.25 3.68 -3.35
N PHE A 141 -8.08 4.57 -3.89
CA PHE A 141 -8.59 4.48 -5.27
C PHE A 141 -7.44 4.49 -6.28
N ILE A 142 -6.47 5.40 -6.14
CA ILE A 142 -5.28 5.44 -7.01
C ILE A 142 -4.49 4.13 -6.93
N CYS A 143 -4.26 3.59 -5.73
CA CYS A 143 -3.56 2.31 -5.56
C CYS A 143 -4.31 1.15 -6.25
N ILE A 144 -5.63 1.08 -6.08
CA ILE A 144 -6.47 0.07 -6.74
C ILE A 144 -6.43 0.21 -8.26
N LEU A 145 -6.49 1.44 -8.77
CA LEU A 145 -6.42 1.70 -10.21
C LEU A 145 -5.08 1.26 -10.79
N LEU A 146 -3.97 1.56 -10.10
CA LEU A 146 -2.63 1.13 -10.50
C LEU A 146 -2.51 -0.39 -10.52
N LEU A 147 -2.97 -1.07 -9.46
CA LEU A 147 -2.98 -2.54 -9.41
C LEU A 147 -3.81 -3.14 -10.55
N THR A 148 -4.99 -2.58 -10.82
CA THR A 148 -5.85 -3.02 -11.91
C THR A 148 -5.18 -2.85 -13.26
N LEU A 149 -4.56 -1.69 -13.51
CA LEU A 149 -3.84 -1.40 -14.75
C LEU A 149 -2.67 -2.36 -14.96
N LEU A 150 -1.88 -2.62 -13.93
CA LEU A 150 -0.74 -3.56 -13.99
C LEU A 150 -1.20 -4.98 -14.33
N THR A 151 -2.31 -5.43 -13.72
CA THR A 151 -2.89 -6.74 -14.03
C THR A 151 -3.43 -6.81 -15.45
N LEU A 152 -4.12 -5.77 -15.91
CA LEU A 152 -4.67 -5.72 -17.28
C LEU A 152 -3.56 -5.72 -18.33
N LEU A 153 -2.51 -4.91 -18.16
CA LEU A 153 -1.37 -4.84 -19.08
C LEU A 153 -0.66 -6.19 -19.24
N HIS A 154 -0.67 -7.03 -18.20
CA HIS A 154 -0.10 -8.37 -18.26
C HIS A 154 -1.00 -9.38 -18.99
N ASN A 155 -2.32 -9.24 -18.88
CA ASN A 155 -3.28 -10.17 -19.45
C ASN A 155 -3.59 -9.90 -20.94
N PHE A 156 -2.99 -8.89 -21.56
CA PHE A 156 -3.11 -8.70 -23.01
C PHE A 156 -2.28 -9.76 -23.75
N PRO A 157 -2.88 -10.56 -24.65
CA PRO A 157 -2.11 -11.40 -25.55
C PRO A 157 -1.22 -10.51 -26.43
N LYS A 158 0.06 -10.85 -26.52
CA LYS A 158 0.99 -10.26 -27.50
C LYS A 158 0.62 -10.69 -28.91
#